data_AF-A0A4T9T8T7-F1
#
_entry.id   AF-A0A4T9T8T7-F1
#
_cell.length_a   1.000
_cell.length_b   1.000
_cell.length_c   1.000
_cell.angle_alpha   90.00
_cell.angle_beta   90.00
_cell.angle_gamma   90.00
#
_symmetry.space_group_name_H-M   'P 1'
#
loop_
_entity.id
_entity.type
_entity.pdbx_description
1 polymer ?
#
loop_
_entity_poly.entity_id
_entity_poly.type
_entity_poly.pdbx_seq_one_letter_code
_entity_poly.pdbx_strand_id
1 'polypeptide(L)'
;MDAARRQRLSLIGFCTLGLSLYIYGVVSAPYIPSHIEDIILPLDFMVGIPLGFYLFVIRPRRLSLLSVIPVIWIGYGLSIFALGSADAGVLPYLLVVLIPAELTIAFRECLKVTQVYKSAKKASADPMAWFKETMLYLVRKDAPASMAAAELGVWYYSLLSWRKKPYVLPGEAAFSYHNAGGYMSMMFGLALAFPVEIVGVHILVSQWSVIAACAVTALSVYAAIWLIGDARARVMRPVAIGNGYVRLGCGIQMEAVIPLSEIEKVCVTERDACDLPKEDALNFGTFYKANLWIITKCPVLARTITGTKQVRAIGISIDDPKAMIREIQK
;
A
#
# COMPACT_ATOMS: atom_id res chain seq x y z
N MET A 1 -9.58 -17.39 14.59
CA MET A 1 -9.66 -15.93 14.88
C MET A 1 -8.87 -15.51 16.14
N ASP A 2 -8.52 -16.42 17.03
CA ASP A 2 -7.91 -16.07 18.32
C ASP A 2 -6.43 -15.66 18.29
N ALA A 3 -5.63 -16.22 17.38
CA ALA A 3 -4.21 -15.89 17.28
C ALA A 3 -3.96 -14.44 16.81
N ALA A 4 -4.69 -13.98 15.79
CA ALA A 4 -4.58 -12.61 15.27
C ALA A 4 -5.09 -11.58 16.30
N ARG A 5 -6.17 -11.89 17.02
CA ARG A 5 -6.71 -11.05 18.09
C ARG A 5 -5.74 -10.95 19.26
N ARG A 6 -5.16 -12.08 19.71
CA ARG A 6 -4.15 -12.14 20.77
C ARG A 6 -2.87 -11.40 20.39
N GLN A 7 -2.44 -11.49 19.13
CA GLN A 7 -1.27 -10.78 18.62
C GLN A 7 -1.51 -9.26 18.49
N ARG A 8 -2.74 -8.84 18.17
CA ARG A 8 -3.15 -7.42 18.16
C ARG A 8 -3.22 -6.85 19.57
N LEU A 9 -3.80 -7.59 20.52
CA LEU A 9 -3.82 -7.23 21.94
C LEU A 9 -2.41 -7.14 22.53
N SER A 10 -1.53 -8.07 22.18
CA SER A 10 -0.11 -8.03 22.58
C SER A 10 0.62 -6.83 22.00
N LEU A 11 0.33 -6.41 20.76
CA LEU A 11 0.90 -5.19 20.18
C LEU A 11 0.43 -3.95 20.91
N ILE A 12 -0.88 -3.85 21.12
CA ILE A 12 -1.49 -2.70 21.80
C ILE A 12 -0.90 -2.62 23.22
N GLY A 13 -0.86 -3.75 23.93
CA GLY A 13 -0.25 -3.86 25.26
C GLY A 13 1.23 -3.44 25.27
N PHE A 14 2.01 -3.84 24.28
CA PHE A 14 3.41 -3.42 24.15
C PHE A 14 3.55 -1.92 23.84
N CYS A 15 2.77 -1.39 22.90
CA CYS A 15 2.79 0.04 22.56
C CYS A 15 2.34 0.89 23.76
N THR A 16 1.32 0.46 24.51
CA THR A 16 0.88 1.14 25.73
C THR A 16 1.93 1.04 26.83
N LEU A 17 2.59 -0.11 26.98
CA LEU A 17 3.68 -0.28 27.94
C LEU A 17 4.87 0.62 27.59
N GLY A 18 5.32 0.59 26.33
CA GLY A 18 6.40 1.44 25.84
C GLY A 18 6.08 2.92 26.00
N LEU A 19 4.86 3.34 25.64
CA LEU A 19 4.41 4.72 25.86
C LEU A 19 4.36 5.07 27.36
N SER A 20 3.90 4.17 28.21
CA SER A 20 3.89 4.39 29.67
C SER A 20 5.29 4.48 30.25
N LEU A 21 6.25 3.71 29.73
CA LEU A 21 7.66 3.79 30.12
C LEU A 21 8.30 5.10 29.65
N TYR A 22 8.01 5.56 28.42
CA TYR A 22 8.42 6.88 27.94
C TYR A 22 7.86 8.01 28.80
N ILE A 23 6.55 7.98 29.11
CA ILE A 23 5.90 8.97 29.97
C ILE A 23 6.51 8.93 31.37
N TYR A 24 6.68 7.75 31.94
CA TYR A 24 7.31 7.58 33.25
C TYR A 24 8.73 8.15 33.27
N GLY A 25 9.55 7.83 32.27
CA GLY A 25 10.91 8.38 32.14
C GLY A 25 10.91 9.90 32.15
N VAL A 26 10.11 10.53 31.29
CA VAL A 26 10.00 12.01 31.19
C VAL A 26 9.45 12.65 32.47
N VAL A 27 8.47 12.02 33.13
CA VAL A 27 7.88 12.55 34.38
C VAL A 27 8.82 12.34 35.57
N SER A 28 9.60 11.26 35.58
CA SER A 28 10.53 10.92 36.66
C SER A 28 11.86 11.70 36.58
N ALA A 29 12.23 12.19 35.40
CA ALA A 29 13.45 12.96 35.13
C ALA A 29 13.77 14.02 36.22
N PRO A 30 12.86 14.93 36.60
CA PRO A 30 13.14 15.95 37.61
C PRO A 30 13.43 15.43 39.04
N TYR A 31 13.13 14.16 39.31
CA TYR A 31 13.29 13.53 40.61
C TYR A 31 14.56 12.66 40.70
N ILE A 32 15.28 12.46 39.60
CA ILE A 32 16.49 11.65 39.53
C ILE A 32 17.72 12.58 39.68
N PRO A 33 18.78 12.15 40.39
CA PRO A 33 20.03 12.90 40.40
C PRO A 33 20.60 13.05 38.98
N SER A 34 20.94 14.28 38.59
CA SER A 34 21.34 14.63 37.21
C SER A 34 22.42 13.72 36.61
N HIS A 35 23.46 13.39 37.38
CA HIS A 35 24.55 12.50 36.94
C HIS A 35 24.13 11.07 36.56
N ILE A 36 23.00 10.59 37.08
CA ILE A 36 22.43 9.28 36.77
C ILE A 36 21.44 9.39 35.60
N GLU A 37 20.63 10.45 35.59
CA GLU A 37 19.66 10.75 34.55
C GLU A 37 20.32 10.89 33.18
N ASP A 38 21.43 11.62 33.11
CA ASP A 38 22.26 11.90 31.91
C ASP A 38 22.77 10.63 31.20
N ILE A 39 22.76 9.49 31.90
CA ILE A 39 23.24 8.19 31.41
C ILE A 39 22.07 7.24 31.17
N ILE A 40 21.22 7.04 32.18
CA ILE A 40 20.20 5.98 32.16
C ILE A 40 19.08 6.30 31.17
N LEU A 41 18.63 7.55 31.14
CA LEU A 41 17.44 7.93 30.39
C LEU A 41 17.68 7.89 28.86
N PRO A 42 18.78 8.46 28.32
CA PRO A 42 19.13 8.28 26.91
C PRO A 42 19.38 6.82 26.52
N LEU A 43 20.00 6.05 27.40
CA LEU A 43 20.33 4.65 27.13
C LEU A 43 19.06 3.78 27.05
N ASP A 44 18.09 3.99 27.93
CA ASP A 44 16.82 3.27 27.85
C ASP A 44 15.99 3.71 26.63
N PHE A 45 15.92 5.02 26.34
CA PHE A 45 15.14 5.54 25.21
C PHE A 45 15.73 5.17 23.84
N MET A 46 17.05 5.18 23.68
CA MET A 46 17.71 4.90 22.39
C MET A 46 18.11 3.44 22.20
N VAL A 47 18.23 2.65 23.28
CA VAL A 47 18.67 1.25 23.21
C VAL A 47 17.65 0.32 23.84
N GLY A 48 17.24 0.55 25.09
CA GLY A 48 16.33 -0.33 25.83
C GLY A 48 14.99 -0.55 25.14
N ILE A 49 14.27 0.55 24.85
CA ILE A 49 12.96 0.50 24.21
C ILE A 49 13.03 0.00 22.75
N PRO A 50 13.97 0.47 21.91
CA PRO A 50 14.19 -0.10 20.57
C PRO A 50 14.55 -1.59 20.58
N LEU A 51 15.35 -2.06 21.54
CA LEU A 51 15.68 -3.48 21.71
C LEU A 51 14.44 -4.29 22.13
N GLY A 52 13.64 -3.77 23.06
CA GLY A 52 12.34 -4.34 23.41
C GLY A 52 11.42 -4.44 22.19
N PHE A 53 11.31 -3.37 21.41
CA PHE A 53 10.51 -3.36 20.18
C PHE A 53 11.04 -4.39 19.17
N TYR A 54 12.36 -4.53 19.04
CA TYR A 54 12.96 -5.55 18.21
C TYR A 54 12.59 -6.97 18.67
N LEU A 55 12.76 -7.29 19.97
CA LEU A 55 12.53 -8.64 20.50
C LEU A 55 11.06 -9.04 20.53
N PHE A 56 10.15 -8.12 20.86
CA PHE A 56 8.73 -8.41 21.05
C PHE A 56 7.87 -8.17 19.80
N VAL A 57 8.26 -7.23 18.92
CA VAL A 57 7.45 -6.89 17.73
C VAL A 57 8.12 -7.38 16.45
N ILE A 58 9.38 -7.03 16.21
CA ILE A 58 10.04 -7.29 14.92
C ILE A 58 10.44 -8.77 14.77
N ARG A 59 11.13 -9.35 15.75
CA ARG A 59 11.62 -10.73 15.71
C ARG A 59 10.49 -11.75 15.58
N PRO A 60 9.37 -11.69 16.35
CA PRO A 60 8.28 -12.65 16.22
C PRO A 60 7.50 -12.49 14.92
N ARG A 61 7.47 -11.28 14.34
CA ARG A 61 6.74 -10.97 13.10
C ARG A 61 7.61 -11.01 11.84
N ARG A 62 8.91 -11.25 12.00
CA ARG A 62 9.92 -11.24 10.93
C ARG A 62 9.88 -9.95 10.08
N LEU A 63 9.59 -8.82 10.71
CA LEU A 63 9.61 -7.51 10.05
C LEU A 63 11.04 -7.10 9.68
N SER A 64 11.19 -6.16 8.76
CA SER A 64 12.50 -5.60 8.43
C SER A 64 13.11 -4.87 9.64
N LEU A 65 14.44 -4.92 9.76
CA LEU A 65 15.16 -4.17 10.80
C LEU A 65 15.02 -2.65 10.65
N LEU A 66 14.68 -2.18 9.43
CA LEU A 66 14.39 -0.76 9.17
C LEU A 66 13.26 -0.22 10.05
N SER A 67 12.34 -1.09 10.50
CA SER A 67 11.25 -0.69 11.39
C SER A 67 11.73 -0.25 12.79
N VAL A 68 12.97 -0.57 13.19
CA VAL A 68 13.55 -0.11 14.48
C VAL A 68 13.94 1.37 14.40
N ILE A 69 14.44 1.83 13.25
CA ILE A 69 15.06 3.15 13.09
C ILE A 69 14.15 4.30 13.57
N PRO A 70 12.85 4.37 13.18
CA PRO A 70 11.97 5.43 13.66
C PRO A 70 11.80 5.42 15.19
N VAL A 71 11.82 4.25 15.83
CA VAL A 71 11.70 4.12 17.29
C VAL A 71 12.93 4.71 17.99
N ILE A 72 14.12 4.50 17.42
CA ILE A 72 15.35 5.08 17.95
C ILE A 72 15.35 6.60 17.83
N TRP A 73 14.95 7.15 16.68
CA TRP A 73 14.91 8.60 16.47
C TRP A 73 13.86 9.31 17.34
N ILE A 74 12.72 8.66 17.59
CA ILE A 74 11.74 9.14 18.58
C ILE A 74 12.37 9.14 19.99
N GLY A 75 13.06 8.06 20.36
CA GLY A 75 13.77 7.98 21.64
C GLY A 75 14.85 9.05 21.80
N TYR A 76 15.60 9.34 20.74
CA TYR A 76 16.57 10.43 20.69
C TYR A 76 15.92 11.80 20.92
N GLY A 77 14.82 12.10 20.20
CA GLY A 77 14.08 13.34 20.37
C GLY A 77 13.51 13.52 21.80
N LEU A 78 12.99 12.44 22.39
CA LEU A 78 12.52 12.43 23.77
C LEU A 78 13.67 12.61 24.78
N SER A 79 14.85 12.09 24.48
CA SER A 79 16.05 12.28 25.31
C SER A 79 16.51 13.74 25.30
N ILE A 80 16.54 14.40 24.13
CA ILE A 80 16.82 15.85 24.04
C ILE A 80 15.80 16.64 24.85
N PHE A 81 14.51 16.29 24.72
CA PHE A 81 13.44 16.99 25.41
C PHE A 81 13.56 16.87 26.94
N ALA A 82 13.89 15.67 27.45
CA ALA A 82 14.07 15.43 28.88
C ALA A 82 15.32 16.12 29.44
N LEU A 83 16.46 16.02 28.73
CA LEU A 83 17.75 16.58 29.18
C LEU A 83 17.90 18.09 28.87
N GLY A 84 17.02 18.66 28.06
CA GLY A 84 17.06 20.07 27.65
C GLY A 84 18.16 20.45 26.66
N SER A 85 19.08 19.53 26.31
CA SER A 85 20.13 19.79 25.30
C SER A 85 20.58 18.51 24.59
N ALA A 86 21.09 18.67 23.37
CA ALA A 86 21.64 17.57 22.58
C ALA A 86 23.05 17.13 23.01
N ASP A 87 23.75 18.00 23.74
CA ASP A 87 25.13 17.78 24.21
C ASP A 87 25.20 17.24 25.64
N ALA A 88 24.05 17.02 26.29
CA ALA A 88 23.98 16.50 27.66
C ALA A 88 24.33 15.01 27.74
N GLY A 89 25.09 14.67 28.78
CA GLY A 89 25.33 13.28 29.18
C GLY A 89 25.98 12.41 28.11
N VAL A 90 25.43 11.21 27.93
CA VAL A 90 25.96 10.20 26.99
C VAL A 90 25.39 10.37 25.57
N LEU A 91 24.47 11.31 25.37
CA LEU A 91 23.69 11.46 24.15
C LEU A 91 24.54 11.65 22.87
N PRO A 92 25.62 12.47 22.85
CA PRO A 92 26.50 12.60 21.69
C PRO A 92 27.25 11.31 21.36
N TYR A 93 27.70 10.57 22.38
CA TYR A 93 28.40 9.30 22.20
C TYR A 93 27.47 8.22 21.63
N LEU A 94 26.21 8.16 22.11
CA LEU A 94 25.19 7.27 21.57
C LEU A 94 24.91 7.58 20.10
N LEU A 95 24.82 8.86 19.71
CA LEU A 95 24.64 9.25 18.31
C LEU A 95 25.80 8.79 17.41
N VAL A 96 27.05 8.99 17.84
CA VAL A 96 28.23 8.58 17.07
C VAL A 96 28.25 7.07 16.81
N VAL A 97 27.76 6.26 17.77
CA VAL A 97 27.63 4.80 17.61
C VAL A 97 26.39 4.43 16.81
N LEU A 98 25.30 5.17 16.96
CA LEU A 98 24.03 4.89 16.30
C LEU A 98 24.12 5.07 14.78
N ILE A 99 24.73 6.15 14.30
CA ILE A 99 24.83 6.45 12.87
C ILE A 99 25.44 5.28 12.05
N PRO A 100 26.62 4.72 12.39
CA PRO A 100 27.17 3.59 11.66
C PRO A 100 26.34 2.31 11.81
N ALA A 101 25.69 2.11 12.96
CA ALA A 101 24.78 0.97 13.16
C ALA A 101 23.56 1.07 12.25
N GLU A 102 22.92 2.24 12.16
CA GLU A 102 21.79 2.49 11.26
C GLU A 102 22.20 2.35 9.80
N LEU A 103 23.35 2.89 9.40
CA LEU A 103 23.87 2.74 8.04
C LEU A 103 24.12 1.27 7.69
N THR A 104 24.64 0.48 8.63
CA THR A 104 24.86 -0.96 8.42
C THR A 104 23.55 -1.71 8.26
N ILE A 105 22.55 -1.41 9.11
CA ILE A 105 21.20 -1.98 9.02
C ILE A 105 20.56 -1.60 7.68
N ALA A 106 20.60 -0.31 7.33
CA ALA A 106 20.02 0.23 6.11
C ALA A 106 20.66 -0.38 4.86
N PHE A 107 22.00 -0.47 4.83
CA PHE A 107 22.73 -1.10 3.73
C PHE A 107 22.34 -2.57 3.55
N ARG A 108 22.35 -3.35 4.64
CA ARG A 108 21.99 -4.77 4.60
C ARG A 108 20.55 -5.00 4.13
N GLU A 109 19.60 -4.21 4.64
CA GLU A 109 18.20 -4.34 4.23
C GLU A 109 17.98 -3.83 2.80
N CYS A 110 18.67 -2.78 2.36
CA CYS A 110 18.64 -2.31 0.97
C CYS A 110 19.10 -3.39 -0.02
N LEU A 111 20.17 -4.12 0.30
CA LEU A 111 20.64 -5.24 -0.51
C LEU A 111 19.57 -6.34 -0.64
N LYS A 112 18.93 -6.73 0.47
CA LYS A 112 17.87 -7.74 0.46
C LYS A 112 16.64 -7.28 -0.31
N VAL A 113 16.18 -6.05 -0.08
CA VAL A 113 15.05 -5.46 -0.80
C VAL A 113 15.34 -5.43 -2.30
N THR A 114 16.55 -5.05 -2.70
CA THR A 114 16.98 -5.05 -4.09
C THR A 114 16.98 -6.46 -4.69
N GLN A 115 17.40 -7.47 -3.92
CA GLN A 115 17.35 -8.87 -4.36
C GLN A 115 15.91 -9.34 -4.55
N VAL A 116 15.02 -9.09 -3.58
CA VAL A 116 13.59 -9.44 -3.68
C VAL A 116 12.92 -8.72 -4.84
N TYR A 117 13.23 -7.43 -5.02
CA TYR A 117 12.74 -6.64 -6.15
C TYR A 117 13.18 -7.24 -7.48
N LYS A 118 14.46 -7.57 -7.62
CA LYS A 118 15.01 -8.20 -8.84
C LYS A 118 14.40 -9.57 -9.10
N SER A 119 14.19 -10.39 -8.07
CA SER A 119 13.54 -11.70 -8.24
C SER A 119 12.06 -11.56 -8.62
N ALA A 120 11.32 -10.67 -7.96
CA ALA A 120 9.92 -10.44 -8.24
C ALA A 120 9.70 -9.90 -9.67
N LYS A 121 10.55 -8.98 -10.11
CA LYS A 121 10.52 -8.44 -11.48
C LYS A 121 10.86 -9.47 -12.56
N LYS A 122 11.66 -10.49 -12.22
CA LYS A 122 11.91 -11.64 -13.12
C LYS A 122 10.71 -12.60 -13.15
N ALA A 123 10.00 -12.73 -12.04
CA ALA A 123 8.87 -13.65 -11.91
C ALA A 123 7.57 -13.14 -12.55
N SER A 124 7.35 -11.82 -12.59
CA SER A 124 6.14 -11.23 -13.18
C SER A 124 6.46 -9.98 -13.99
N ALA A 125 5.78 -9.85 -15.14
CA ALA A 125 5.84 -8.65 -15.98
C ALA A 125 5.02 -7.47 -15.39
N ASP A 126 4.07 -7.74 -14.50
CA ASP A 126 3.15 -6.73 -13.95
C ASP A 126 3.77 -5.97 -12.76
N PRO A 127 3.92 -4.63 -12.85
CA PRO A 127 4.33 -3.75 -11.74
C PRO A 127 3.66 -4.00 -10.42
N MET A 128 2.35 -4.26 -10.41
CA MET A 128 1.62 -4.46 -9.16
C MET A 128 2.07 -5.72 -8.44
N ALA A 129 2.37 -6.78 -9.19
CA ALA A 129 2.85 -8.03 -8.62
C ALA A 129 4.22 -7.84 -7.97
N TRP A 130 5.20 -7.22 -8.65
CA TRP A 130 6.54 -7.06 -8.07
C TRP A 130 6.64 -5.97 -6.99
N PHE A 131 5.83 -4.91 -7.05
CA PHE A 131 5.72 -3.98 -5.92
C PHE A 131 5.12 -4.67 -4.69
N LYS A 132 4.03 -5.42 -4.85
CA LYS A 132 3.40 -6.14 -3.73
C LYS A 132 4.34 -7.14 -3.09
N GLU A 133 5.04 -7.95 -3.88
CA GLU A 133 6.00 -8.93 -3.35
C GLU A 133 7.13 -8.25 -2.56
N THR A 134 7.64 -7.13 -3.08
CA THR A 134 8.67 -6.34 -2.41
C THR A 134 8.17 -5.72 -1.10
N MET A 135 6.95 -5.17 -1.09
CA MET A 135 6.35 -4.59 0.12
C MET A 135 5.93 -5.65 1.15
N LEU A 136 5.52 -6.83 0.68
CA LEU A 136 5.26 -7.98 1.55
C LEU A 136 6.54 -8.43 2.26
N TYR A 137 7.71 -8.27 1.62
CA TYR A 137 8.98 -8.50 2.28
C TYR A 137 9.19 -7.58 3.49
N LEU A 138 8.84 -6.30 3.37
CA LEU A 138 9.04 -5.28 4.40
C LEU A 138 8.01 -5.37 5.53
N VAL A 139 6.73 -5.45 5.18
CA VAL A 139 5.62 -5.30 6.15
C VAL A 139 5.05 -6.64 6.62
N ARG A 140 5.27 -7.74 5.87
CA ARG A 140 4.83 -9.12 6.20
C ARG A 140 3.33 -9.28 6.44
N LYS A 141 2.53 -8.31 6.00
CA LYS A 141 1.07 -8.31 6.07
C LYS A 141 0.53 -7.93 4.70
N ASP A 142 -0.48 -8.68 4.27
CA ASP A 142 -1.01 -8.57 2.92
C ASP A 142 -1.66 -7.21 2.64
N ALA A 143 -2.56 -6.73 3.51
CA ALA A 143 -3.25 -5.46 3.31
C ALA A 143 -2.30 -4.24 3.27
N PRO A 144 -1.40 -4.02 4.25
CA PRO A 144 -0.44 -2.92 4.16
C PRO A 144 0.52 -3.04 2.98
N ALA A 145 0.92 -4.26 2.59
CA ALA A 145 1.75 -4.47 1.42
C ALA A 145 1.02 -4.11 0.12
N SER A 146 -0.26 -4.50 0.00
CA SER A 146 -1.11 -4.11 -1.11
C SER A 146 -1.32 -2.60 -1.18
N MET A 147 -1.55 -1.92 -0.05
CA MET A 147 -1.69 -0.46 -0.01
C MET A 147 -0.41 0.24 -0.45
N ALA A 148 0.74 -0.15 0.10
CA ALA A 148 2.02 0.44 -0.29
C ALA A 148 2.38 0.13 -1.76
N ALA A 149 2.02 -1.05 -2.27
CA ALA A 149 2.20 -1.38 -3.67
C ALA A 149 1.30 -0.54 -4.57
N ALA A 150 0.07 -0.23 -4.15
CA ALA A 150 -0.80 0.67 -4.86
C ALA A 150 -0.19 2.08 -4.93
N GLU A 151 0.37 2.59 -3.83
CA GLU A 151 1.06 3.88 -3.80
C GLU A 151 2.25 3.93 -4.76
N LEU A 152 3.15 2.94 -4.69
CA LEU A 152 4.28 2.85 -5.64
C LEU A 152 3.79 2.70 -7.09
N GLY A 153 2.67 1.99 -7.26
CA GLY A 153 1.99 1.83 -8.53
C GLY A 153 1.54 3.13 -9.13
N VAL A 154 0.88 3.98 -8.35
CA VAL A 154 0.40 5.29 -8.77
C VAL A 154 1.54 6.09 -9.37
N TRP A 155 2.65 6.23 -8.64
CA TRP A 155 3.82 6.97 -9.10
C TRP A 155 4.47 6.36 -10.34
N TYR A 156 4.59 5.03 -10.37
CA TYR A 156 5.15 4.34 -11.54
C TYR A 156 4.29 4.54 -12.78
N TYR A 157 2.97 4.39 -12.66
CA TYR A 157 2.05 4.53 -13.78
C TYR A 157 1.93 5.98 -14.24
N SER A 158 1.86 6.93 -13.31
CA SER A 158 1.72 8.35 -13.63
C SER A 158 2.98 8.98 -14.21
N LEU A 159 4.19 8.47 -13.91
CA LEU A 159 5.44 9.09 -14.36
C LEU A 159 6.29 8.24 -15.30
N LEU A 160 6.38 6.91 -15.08
CA LEU A 160 7.42 6.07 -15.70
C LEU A 160 6.89 5.12 -16.79
N SER A 161 5.57 4.94 -16.88
CA SER A 161 4.96 3.93 -17.75
C SER A 161 4.59 4.40 -19.17
N TRP A 162 4.73 5.69 -19.48
CA TRP A 162 4.18 6.31 -20.71
C TRP A 162 4.73 5.72 -22.01
N ARG A 163 6.00 5.28 -22.03
CA ARG A 163 6.63 4.65 -23.20
C ARG A 163 6.53 3.13 -23.21
N LYS A 164 5.84 2.54 -22.23
CA LYS A 164 5.73 1.08 -22.07
C LYS A 164 4.47 0.57 -22.79
N LYS A 165 4.54 -0.69 -23.25
CA LYS A 165 3.42 -1.41 -23.85
C LYS A 165 2.59 -2.10 -22.76
N PRO A 166 1.27 -2.31 -22.99
CA PRO A 166 0.42 -3.06 -22.06
C PRO A 166 0.99 -4.44 -21.71
N TYR A 167 0.73 -4.88 -20.48
CA TYR A 167 1.20 -6.14 -19.93
C TYR A 167 0.32 -7.30 -20.39
N VAL A 168 0.73 -7.91 -21.49
CA VAL A 168 0.11 -9.09 -22.11
C VAL A 168 1.19 -10.14 -22.27
N LEU A 169 0.94 -11.36 -21.78
CA LEU A 169 1.86 -12.48 -21.92
C LEU A 169 1.77 -13.07 -23.34
N PRO A 170 2.85 -13.70 -23.85
CA PRO A 170 2.81 -14.34 -25.16
C PRO A 170 1.69 -15.39 -25.24
N GLY A 171 0.84 -15.30 -26.26
CA GLY A 171 -0.29 -16.21 -26.46
C GLY A 171 -1.58 -15.84 -25.73
N GLU A 172 -1.62 -14.73 -24.98
CA GLU A 172 -2.87 -14.20 -24.40
C GLU A 172 -3.64 -13.33 -25.42
N ALA A 173 -4.96 -13.49 -25.46
CA ALA A 173 -5.89 -12.55 -26.09
C ALA A 173 -6.24 -11.42 -25.12
N ALA A 174 -5.94 -10.17 -25.48
CA ALA A 174 -6.16 -9.01 -24.62
C ALA A 174 -7.45 -8.26 -24.97
N PHE A 175 -8.23 -7.93 -23.95
CA PHE A 175 -9.47 -7.18 -24.02
C PHE A 175 -9.33 -5.86 -23.25
N SER A 176 -9.61 -4.76 -23.94
CA SER A 176 -9.56 -3.43 -23.34
C SER A 176 -10.81 -3.15 -22.52
N TYR A 177 -10.62 -2.36 -21.47
CA TYR A 177 -11.71 -1.82 -20.65
C TYR A 177 -11.50 -0.38 -20.21
N HIS A 178 -10.37 0.21 -20.60
CA HIS A 178 -9.95 1.51 -20.10
C HIS A 178 -10.99 2.62 -20.35
N ASN A 179 -11.76 2.54 -21.43
CA ASN A 179 -12.83 3.50 -21.73
C ASN A 179 -14.25 2.92 -21.55
N ALA A 180 -14.38 1.72 -20.97
CA ALA A 180 -15.67 1.07 -20.81
C ALA A 180 -16.54 1.93 -19.90
N GLY A 181 -17.78 2.22 -20.30
CA GLY A 181 -18.66 3.13 -19.56
C GLY A 181 -18.21 4.59 -19.53
N GLY A 182 -17.32 5.01 -20.44
CA GLY A 182 -16.87 6.41 -20.57
C GLY A 182 -15.84 6.84 -19.52
N TYR A 183 -15.13 5.88 -18.90
CA TYR A 183 -14.18 6.17 -17.82
C TYR A 183 -13.07 7.14 -18.26
N MET A 184 -12.42 6.92 -19.41
CA MET A 184 -11.38 7.85 -19.89
C MET A 184 -11.97 9.22 -20.21
N SER A 185 -13.17 9.30 -20.80
CA SER A 185 -13.84 10.58 -21.07
C SER A 185 -14.05 11.39 -19.79
N MET A 186 -14.47 10.73 -18.70
CA MET A 186 -14.58 11.37 -17.38
C MET A 186 -13.22 11.82 -16.85
N MET A 187 -12.18 10.98 -16.98
CA MET A 187 -10.83 11.34 -16.54
C MET A 187 -10.29 12.56 -17.29
N PHE A 188 -10.55 12.68 -18.60
CA PHE A 188 -10.20 13.88 -19.37
C PHE A 188 -10.97 15.11 -18.88
N GLY A 189 -12.26 14.99 -18.57
CA GLY A 189 -13.05 16.09 -17.99
C GLY A 189 -12.46 16.56 -16.65
N LEU A 190 -12.13 15.64 -15.75
CA LEU A 190 -11.48 15.96 -14.48
C LEU A 190 -10.10 16.61 -14.69
N ALA A 191 -9.30 16.11 -15.63
CA ALA A 191 -7.99 16.68 -15.93
C ALA A 191 -8.07 18.15 -16.40
N LEU A 192 -9.15 18.53 -17.08
CA LEU A 192 -9.40 19.93 -17.48
C LEU A 192 -9.93 20.79 -16.32
N ALA A 193 -10.78 20.23 -15.46
CA ALA A 193 -11.38 20.95 -14.35
C ALA A 193 -10.39 21.19 -13.18
N PHE A 194 -9.56 20.19 -12.87
CA PHE A 194 -8.69 20.18 -11.69
C PHE A 194 -7.75 21.39 -11.59
N PRO A 195 -7.06 21.84 -12.65
CA PRO A 195 -6.19 23.01 -12.55
C PRO A 195 -6.93 24.27 -12.10
N VAL A 196 -8.14 24.50 -12.65
CA VAL A 196 -8.97 25.66 -12.30
C VAL A 196 -9.46 25.55 -10.86
N GLU A 197 -9.93 24.37 -10.47
CA GLU A 197 -10.41 24.10 -9.12
C GLU A 197 -9.28 24.26 -8.08
N ILE A 198 -8.10 23.71 -8.33
CA ILE A 198 -6.95 23.79 -7.44
C ILE A 198 -6.54 25.24 -7.20
N VAL A 199 -6.47 26.05 -8.26
CA VAL A 199 -6.14 27.48 -8.14
C VAL A 199 -7.23 28.23 -7.39
N GLY A 200 -8.50 28.00 -7.73
CA GLY A 200 -9.63 28.66 -7.06
C GLY A 200 -9.70 28.34 -5.57
N VAL A 201 -9.57 27.06 -5.20
CA VAL A 201 -9.55 26.61 -3.81
C VAL A 201 -8.32 27.14 -3.07
N HIS A 202 -7.14 27.16 -3.70
CA HIS A 202 -5.96 27.72 -3.09
C HIS A 202 -6.15 29.20 -2.72
N ILE A 203 -6.63 30.02 -3.68
CA ILE A 203 -6.90 31.45 -3.45
C ILE A 203 -7.93 31.62 -2.33
N LEU A 204 -9.02 30.85 -2.38
CA LEU A 204 -10.07 30.92 -1.36
C LEU A 204 -9.52 30.58 0.03
N VAL A 205 -8.86 29.44 0.20
CA VAL A 205 -8.31 29.00 1.50
C VAL A 205 -7.21 29.93 2.01
N SER A 206 -6.44 30.53 1.10
CA SER A 206 -5.36 31.46 1.45
C SER A 206 -5.85 32.71 2.19
N GLN A 207 -7.14 33.06 2.05
CA GLN A 207 -7.77 34.16 2.77
C GLN A 207 -7.82 33.92 4.29
N TRP A 208 -7.85 32.66 4.74
CA TRP A 208 -7.82 32.32 6.16
C TRP A 208 -6.44 31.83 6.61
N SER A 209 -5.76 31.02 5.79
CA SER A 209 -4.43 30.50 6.13
C SER A 209 -3.66 30.04 4.90
N VAL A 210 -2.48 30.64 4.69
CA VAL A 210 -1.55 30.24 3.62
C VAL A 210 -1.04 28.81 3.83
N ILE A 211 -0.78 28.42 5.08
CA ILE A 211 -0.32 27.05 5.40
C ILE A 211 -1.40 26.03 5.03
N ALA A 212 -2.66 26.31 5.39
CA ALA A 212 -3.78 25.45 5.03
C ALA A 212 -3.97 25.39 3.50
N ALA A 213 -3.84 26.52 2.81
CA ALA A 213 -3.95 26.56 1.35
C ALA A 213 -2.88 25.70 0.67
N CYS A 214 -1.62 25.80 1.12
CA CYS A 214 -0.54 24.94 0.62
C CYS A 214 -0.80 23.45 0.88
N ALA A 215 -1.28 23.10 2.07
CA ALA A 215 -1.62 21.71 2.40
C ALA A 215 -2.74 21.16 1.52
N VAL A 216 -3.82 21.93 1.32
CA VAL A 216 -4.94 21.56 0.44
C VAL A 216 -4.45 21.40 -1.00
N THR A 217 -3.66 22.35 -1.52
CA THR A 217 -3.09 22.25 -2.87
C THR A 217 -2.21 21.02 -3.04
N ALA A 218 -1.34 20.71 -2.07
CA ALA A 218 -0.52 19.51 -2.11
C ALA A 218 -1.38 18.23 -2.16
N LEU A 219 -2.46 18.19 -1.37
CA LEU A 219 -3.41 17.07 -1.37
C LEU A 219 -4.15 16.94 -2.71
N SER A 220 -4.55 18.06 -3.33
CA SER A 220 -5.21 18.05 -4.63
C SER A 220 -4.28 17.60 -5.75
N VAL A 221 -3.01 18.07 -5.75
CA VAL A 221 -1.99 17.60 -6.71
C VAL A 221 -1.75 16.11 -6.53
N TYR A 222 -1.65 15.63 -5.29
CA TYR A 222 -1.54 14.21 -5.00
C TYR A 222 -2.73 13.41 -5.54
N ALA A 223 -3.97 13.87 -5.31
CA ALA A 223 -5.17 13.23 -5.85
C ALA A 223 -5.18 13.18 -7.39
N ALA A 224 -4.73 14.24 -8.06
CA ALA A 224 -4.58 14.29 -9.50
C ALA A 224 -3.59 13.23 -10.02
N ILE A 225 -2.43 13.10 -9.37
CA ILE A 225 -1.42 12.09 -9.68
C ILE A 225 -2.01 10.67 -9.49
N TRP A 226 -2.81 10.47 -8.46
CA TRP A 226 -3.48 9.20 -8.19
C TRP A 226 -4.45 8.82 -9.31
N LEU A 227 -5.29 9.75 -9.77
CA LEU A 227 -6.20 9.54 -10.89
C LEU A 227 -5.45 9.24 -12.21
N ILE A 228 -4.39 9.98 -12.50
CA ILE A 228 -3.55 9.73 -13.69
C ILE A 228 -2.92 8.34 -13.61
N GLY A 229 -2.41 7.97 -12.42
CA GLY A 229 -1.84 6.65 -12.16
C GLY A 229 -2.84 5.52 -12.40
N ASP A 230 -4.04 5.60 -11.82
CA ASP A 230 -5.08 4.57 -12.02
C ASP A 230 -5.54 4.51 -13.48
N ALA A 231 -5.79 5.66 -14.11
CA ALA A 231 -6.18 5.74 -15.52
C ALA A 231 -5.15 5.08 -16.43
N ARG A 232 -3.86 5.37 -16.21
CA ARG A 232 -2.77 4.76 -16.97
C ARG A 232 -2.62 3.27 -16.66
N ALA A 233 -2.79 2.85 -15.41
CA ALA A 233 -2.77 1.44 -15.04
C ALA A 233 -3.86 0.64 -15.76
N ARG A 234 -5.06 1.20 -15.96
CA ARG A 234 -6.16 0.54 -16.68
C ARG A 234 -5.84 0.27 -18.15
N VAL A 235 -5.11 1.19 -18.80
CA VAL A 235 -4.61 0.99 -20.17
C VAL A 235 -3.50 -0.07 -20.19
N MET A 236 -2.63 -0.06 -19.19
CA MET A 236 -1.45 -0.92 -19.13
C MET A 236 -1.77 -2.35 -18.68
N ARG A 237 -2.85 -2.58 -17.95
CA ARG A 237 -3.24 -3.89 -17.39
C ARG A 237 -4.59 -4.32 -17.98
N PRO A 238 -4.66 -4.70 -19.28
CA PRO A 238 -5.89 -5.17 -19.91
C PRO A 238 -6.35 -6.49 -19.28
N VAL A 239 -7.62 -6.84 -19.50
CA VAL A 239 -8.11 -8.18 -19.20
C VAL A 239 -7.53 -9.12 -20.25
N ALA A 240 -6.92 -10.22 -19.82
CA ALA A 240 -6.23 -11.13 -20.72
C ALA A 240 -6.75 -12.55 -20.55
N ILE A 241 -7.00 -13.24 -21.67
CA ILE A 241 -7.41 -14.64 -21.69
C ILE A 241 -6.24 -15.44 -22.25
N GLY A 242 -5.67 -16.29 -21.41
CA GLY A 242 -4.59 -17.21 -21.78
C GLY A 242 -5.10 -18.64 -21.95
N ASN A 243 -4.18 -19.59 -22.10
CA ASN A 243 -4.53 -21.00 -22.23
C ASN A 243 -5.05 -21.56 -20.89
N GLY A 244 -6.37 -21.64 -20.73
CA GLY A 244 -7.02 -22.21 -19.55
C GLY A 244 -7.25 -21.23 -18.39
N TYR A 245 -7.00 -19.93 -18.54
CA TYR A 245 -7.24 -18.93 -17.49
C TYR A 245 -7.64 -17.55 -18.03
N VAL A 246 -8.33 -16.78 -17.19
CA VAL A 246 -8.66 -15.36 -17.38
C VAL A 246 -7.97 -14.55 -16.30
N ARG A 247 -7.13 -13.60 -16.72
CA ARG A 247 -6.45 -12.64 -15.85
C ARG A 247 -7.19 -11.31 -15.90
N LEU A 248 -7.79 -10.96 -14.79
CA LEU A 248 -8.48 -9.70 -14.57
C LEU A 248 -7.51 -8.72 -13.92
N GLY A 249 -7.18 -7.64 -14.61
CA GLY A 249 -6.57 -6.46 -14.01
C GLY A 249 -7.58 -5.33 -14.04
N CYS A 250 -7.82 -4.66 -12.91
CA CYS A 250 -8.62 -3.44 -12.83
C CYS A 250 -7.78 -2.30 -12.25
N GLY A 251 -7.10 -1.57 -13.13
CA GLY A 251 -6.27 -0.42 -12.75
C GLY A 251 -5.21 -0.79 -11.72
N ILE A 252 -5.07 0.02 -10.67
CA ILE A 252 -4.22 -0.29 -9.51
C ILE A 252 -5.00 -1.11 -8.46
N GLN A 253 -6.31 -1.21 -8.63
CA GLN A 253 -7.22 -1.53 -7.53
C GLN A 253 -7.41 -3.02 -7.31
N MET A 254 -7.43 -3.82 -8.38
CA MET A 254 -7.70 -5.25 -8.28
C MET A 254 -6.93 -6.07 -9.31
N GLU A 255 -6.58 -7.29 -8.91
CA GLU A 255 -6.07 -8.36 -9.76
C GLU A 255 -6.72 -9.69 -9.37
N ALA A 256 -7.16 -10.47 -10.35
CA ALA A 256 -7.60 -11.85 -10.14
C ALA A 256 -7.16 -12.73 -11.30
N VAL A 257 -6.84 -13.99 -11.03
CA VAL A 257 -6.58 -15.01 -12.05
C VAL A 257 -7.55 -16.15 -11.81
N ILE A 258 -8.41 -16.41 -12.80
CA ILE A 258 -9.51 -17.38 -12.72
C ILE A 258 -9.25 -18.46 -13.77
N PRO A 259 -9.08 -19.73 -13.37
CA PRO A 259 -9.05 -20.83 -14.33
C PRO A 259 -10.38 -20.91 -15.10
N LEU A 260 -10.34 -21.13 -16.42
CA LEU A 260 -11.54 -21.24 -17.24
C LEU A 260 -12.46 -22.38 -16.75
N SER A 261 -11.89 -23.45 -16.21
CA SER A 261 -12.63 -24.58 -15.62
C SER A 261 -13.49 -24.21 -14.41
N GLU A 262 -13.13 -23.14 -13.70
CA GLU A 262 -13.83 -22.63 -12.51
C GLU A 262 -14.94 -21.64 -12.85
N ILE A 263 -15.01 -21.17 -14.10
CA ILE A 263 -16.07 -20.27 -14.53
C ILE A 263 -17.37 -21.08 -14.64
N GLU A 264 -18.36 -20.68 -13.86
CA GLU A 264 -19.71 -21.26 -13.88
C GLU A 264 -20.55 -20.60 -14.97
N LYS A 265 -20.53 -19.26 -14.99
CA LYS A 265 -21.35 -18.46 -15.91
C LYS A 265 -20.71 -17.09 -16.14
N VAL A 266 -20.90 -16.55 -17.35
CA VAL A 266 -20.60 -15.14 -17.67
C VAL A 266 -21.89 -14.43 -18.04
N CYS A 267 -22.18 -13.32 -17.37
CA CYS A 267 -23.46 -12.60 -17.47
C CYS A 267 -23.23 -11.15 -17.88
N VAL A 268 -24.08 -10.60 -18.75
CA VAL A 268 -23.98 -9.19 -19.22
C VAL A 268 -24.89 -8.26 -18.41
N THR A 269 -25.73 -8.82 -17.53
CA THR A 269 -26.71 -8.07 -16.74
C THR A 269 -26.38 -8.18 -15.25
N GLU A 270 -26.49 -7.08 -14.52
CA GLU A 270 -26.24 -7.02 -13.06
C GLU A 270 -27.16 -7.93 -12.25
N ARG A 271 -28.34 -8.27 -12.79
CA ARG A 271 -29.36 -9.09 -12.11
C ARG A 271 -28.82 -10.44 -11.63
N ASP A 272 -27.96 -11.10 -12.41
CA ASP A 272 -27.45 -12.43 -12.07
C ASP A 272 -26.43 -12.41 -10.91
N ALA A 273 -25.78 -11.27 -10.66
CA ALA A 273 -24.87 -11.12 -9.53
C ALA A 273 -25.58 -10.65 -8.26
N CYS A 274 -26.76 -10.03 -8.39
CA CYS A 274 -27.58 -9.59 -7.25
C CYS A 274 -28.08 -10.75 -6.38
N ASP A 275 -28.14 -11.96 -6.92
CA ASP A 275 -28.57 -13.15 -6.19
C ASP A 275 -27.51 -13.68 -5.20
N LEU A 276 -26.26 -13.20 -5.30
CA LEU A 276 -25.18 -13.55 -4.37
C LEU A 276 -25.09 -12.56 -3.21
N PRO A 277 -24.68 -13.01 -2.01
CA PRO A 277 -24.35 -12.10 -0.91
C PRO A 277 -23.31 -11.06 -1.34
N LYS A 278 -23.46 -9.81 -0.87
CA LYS A 278 -22.53 -8.72 -1.20
C LYS A 278 -21.07 -9.02 -0.84
N GLU A 279 -20.83 -9.91 0.13
CA GLU A 279 -19.49 -10.32 0.57
C GLU A 279 -18.80 -11.22 -0.46
N ASP A 280 -19.58 -11.95 -1.27
CA ASP A 280 -19.10 -12.88 -2.30
C ASP A 280 -18.99 -12.24 -3.69
N ALA A 281 -19.35 -10.95 -3.82
CA ALA A 281 -19.36 -10.22 -5.08
C ALA A 281 -18.44 -8.98 -5.02
N LEU A 282 -17.48 -8.90 -5.94
CA LEU A 282 -16.61 -7.74 -6.13
C LEU A 282 -16.97 -7.00 -7.41
N ASN A 283 -17.53 -5.79 -7.29
CA ASN A 283 -17.84 -4.94 -8.43
C ASN A 283 -16.74 -3.90 -8.66
N PHE A 284 -15.95 -4.10 -9.72
CA PHE A 284 -14.98 -3.15 -10.26
C PHE A 284 -15.40 -2.59 -11.62
N GLY A 285 -16.71 -2.65 -11.93
CA GLY A 285 -17.28 -1.95 -13.06
C GLY A 285 -17.05 -0.45 -12.96
N THR A 286 -16.95 0.20 -14.11
CA THR A 286 -16.86 1.65 -14.23
C THR A 286 -18.02 2.31 -13.50
N PHE A 287 -17.71 3.20 -12.55
CA PHE A 287 -18.68 3.84 -11.65
C PHE A 287 -19.59 2.85 -10.91
N TYR A 288 -19.05 1.70 -10.51
CA TYR A 288 -19.78 0.59 -9.88
C TYR A 288 -20.90 0.00 -10.74
N LYS A 289 -20.84 0.18 -12.07
CA LYS A 289 -21.76 -0.43 -13.04
C LYS A 289 -21.01 -1.39 -13.94
N ALA A 290 -21.09 -2.66 -13.62
CA ALA A 290 -20.44 -3.71 -14.40
C ALA A 290 -21.30 -4.08 -15.60
N ASN A 291 -20.69 -4.19 -16.78
CA ASN A 291 -21.38 -4.67 -17.99
C ASN A 291 -21.08 -6.15 -18.26
N LEU A 292 -20.23 -6.77 -17.45
CA LEU A 292 -19.90 -8.18 -17.50
C LEU A 292 -19.59 -8.69 -16.09
N TRP A 293 -20.22 -9.80 -15.72
CA TRP A 293 -20.04 -10.50 -14.47
C TRP A 293 -19.50 -11.90 -14.75
N ILE A 294 -18.41 -12.26 -14.08
CA ILE A 294 -17.85 -13.61 -14.12
C ILE A 294 -18.20 -14.27 -12.79
N ILE A 295 -19.03 -15.31 -12.86
CA ILE A 295 -19.45 -16.12 -11.71
C ILE A 295 -18.65 -17.42 -11.72
N THR A 296 -18.11 -17.77 -10.56
CA THR A 296 -17.23 -18.93 -10.37
C THR A 296 -17.88 -19.97 -9.47
N LYS A 297 -17.56 -21.24 -9.76
CA LYS A 297 -18.08 -22.41 -9.03
C LYS A 297 -17.65 -22.38 -7.57
N CYS A 298 -16.37 -22.09 -7.33
CA CYS A 298 -15.78 -21.94 -6.01
C CYS A 298 -15.20 -20.53 -5.81
N PRO A 299 -15.13 -20.02 -4.55
CA PRO A 299 -14.52 -18.71 -4.28
C PRO A 299 -13.09 -18.60 -4.80
N VAL A 300 -12.84 -17.62 -5.64
CA VAL A 300 -11.52 -17.31 -6.21
C VAL A 300 -10.85 -16.17 -5.45
N LEU A 301 -9.52 -16.19 -5.42
CA LEU A 301 -8.71 -15.15 -4.77
C LEU A 301 -8.62 -13.91 -5.67
N ALA A 302 -9.21 -12.81 -5.23
CA ALA A 302 -9.03 -11.48 -5.78
C ALA A 302 -8.12 -10.65 -4.87
N ARG A 303 -7.03 -10.14 -5.42
CA ARG A 303 -6.12 -9.20 -4.74
C ARG A 303 -6.67 -7.79 -4.92
N THR A 304 -6.87 -7.07 -3.82
CA THR A 304 -7.25 -5.66 -3.83
C THR A 304 -6.22 -4.80 -3.10
N ILE A 305 -6.40 -3.47 -3.14
CA ILE A 305 -5.60 -2.50 -2.35
C ILE A 305 -5.66 -2.82 -0.85
N THR A 306 -6.78 -3.34 -0.36
CA THR A 306 -6.99 -3.69 1.05
C THR A 306 -6.60 -5.13 1.39
N GLY A 307 -5.97 -5.84 0.46
CA GLY A 307 -5.49 -7.21 0.62
C GLY A 307 -6.25 -8.24 -0.21
N THR A 308 -6.11 -9.52 0.11
CA THR A 308 -6.77 -10.61 -0.60
C THR A 308 -8.17 -10.85 -0.08
N LYS A 309 -9.12 -10.96 -1.00
CA LYS A 309 -10.50 -11.38 -0.74
C LYS A 309 -10.80 -12.66 -1.53
N GLN A 310 -11.61 -13.54 -0.95
CA GLN A 310 -12.20 -14.65 -1.69
C GLN A 310 -13.60 -14.26 -2.12
N VAL A 311 -13.90 -14.39 -3.40
CA VAL A 311 -15.19 -14.00 -3.97
C VAL A 311 -15.64 -15.00 -5.01
N ARG A 312 -16.96 -15.16 -5.18
CA ARG A 312 -17.55 -16.01 -6.22
C ARG A 312 -17.91 -15.24 -7.48
N ALA A 313 -18.19 -13.94 -7.36
CA ALA A 313 -18.55 -13.10 -8.50
C ALA A 313 -17.62 -11.89 -8.62
N ILE A 314 -17.15 -11.63 -9.84
CA ILE A 314 -16.37 -10.43 -10.17
C ILE A 314 -17.06 -9.69 -11.32
N GLY A 315 -17.50 -8.48 -11.04
CA GLY A 315 -18.10 -7.56 -11.99
C GLY A 315 -17.05 -6.61 -12.55
N ILE A 316 -16.99 -6.52 -13.87
CA ILE A 316 -16.08 -5.63 -14.60
C ILE A 316 -16.84 -4.89 -15.70
N SER A 317 -16.25 -3.80 -16.18
CA SER A 317 -16.66 -3.19 -17.44
C SER A 317 -15.65 -3.58 -18.51
N ILE A 318 -16.09 -3.95 -19.70
CA ILE A 318 -15.25 -4.28 -20.87
C ILE A 318 -15.74 -3.47 -22.07
N ASP A 319 -14.83 -3.05 -22.95
CA ASP A 319 -15.19 -2.27 -24.14
C ASP A 319 -16.02 -3.10 -25.14
N ASP A 320 -15.65 -4.37 -25.36
CA ASP A 320 -16.41 -5.36 -26.14
C ASP A 320 -16.71 -6.64 -25.32
N PRO A 321 -17.79 -6.65 -24.53
CA PRO A 321 -18.18 -7.81 -23.73
C PRO A 321 -18.51 -9.05 -24.58
N LYS A 322 -19.02 -8.85 -25.80
CA LYS A 322 -19.45 -9.95 -26.68
C LYS A 322 -18.24 -10.72 -27.23
N ALA A 323 -17.20 -10.02 -27.63
CA ALA A 323 -15.96 -10.65 -28.07
C ALA A 323 -15.31 -11.46 -26.94
N MET A 324 -15.29 -10.91 -25.71
CA MET A 324 -14.73 -11.61 -24.56
C MET A 324 -15.50 -12.90 -24.24
N ILE A 325 -16.83 -12.86 -24.26
CA ILE A 325 -17.66 -14.06 -24.00
C ILE A 325 -17.37 -15.16 -25.02
N ARG A 326 -17.25 -14.81 -26.31
CA ARG A 326 -16.92 -15.78 -27.36
C ARG A 326 -15.57 -16.44 -27.13
N GLU A 327 -14.57 -15.68 -26.67
CA GLU A 327 -13.24 -16.22 -26.40
C GLU A 327 -13.21 -17.15 -25.19
N ILE A 328 -14.00 -16.85 -24.15
CA ILE A 328 -14.13 -17.72 -22.97
C ILE A 328 -14.80 -19.05 -23.32
N GLN A 329 -15.69 -19.06 -24.32
CA GLN A 329 -16.47 -20.23 -24.73
C GLN A 329 -15.79 -21.11 -25.80
N LYS A 330 -14.63 -20.70 -26.31
CA LYS A 330 -13.84 -21.51 -27.24
C LYS A 330 -13.19 -22.69 -26.51
#